data_AF-A0A1Z5J562-F1
#
_entry.id   AF-A0A1Z5J562-F1
#
_cell.length_a   1.000
_cell.length_b   1.000
_cell.length_c   1.000
_cell.angle_alpha   90.00
_cell.angle_beta   90.00
_cell.angle_gamma   90.00
#
_symmetry.space_group_name_H-M   'P 1'
#
loop_
_entity.id
_entity.type
_entity.pdbx_description
1 polymer ?
#
loop_
_entity_poly.entity_id
_entity_poly.type
_entity_poly.pdbx_seq_one_letter_code
_entity_poly.pdbx_strand_id
1 'polypeptide(L)'
;MLFGETTLKELISSYLNLLHNSRQFLKANCQMEIILHLEDNTNDHEFNVRNEQLKKAEQLLICEGIAAIEVIYRGTQLKAYHAFEISNRRYRPKYFIGWMGNHKVDKDYFISHIEPEIRQIAKPYVNSVIFPGLFV
;
A
#
# COMPACT_ATOMS: atom_id res chain seq x y z
N MET A 1 10.89 16.24 6.47
CA MET A 1 10.90 15.52 5.18
C MET A 1 11.59 14.18 5.42
N LEU A 2 10.83 13.07 5.53
CA LEU A 2 11.34 11.77 6.03
C LEU A 2 11.35 10.68 4.94
N PHE A 3 11.60 11.07 3.68
CA PHE A 3 11.90 10.10 2.62
C PHE A 3 13.08 10.65 1.83
N GLY A 4 14.28 10.33 2.29
CA GLY A 4 15.48 10.41 1.45
C GLY A 4 15.28 9.56 0.21
N GLU A 5 15.93 9.94 -0.88
CA GLU A 5 15.82 9.28 -2.19
C GLU A 5 15.85 7.76 -2.07
N THR A 6 14.69 7.14 -2.25
CA THR A 6 14.50 5.71 -2.01
C THR A 6 14.80 4.96 -3.31
N THR A 7 15.39 3.77 -3.20
CA THR A 7 15.58 2.87 -4.34
C THR A 7 14.32 2.05 -4.61
N LEU A 8 14.15 1.55 -5.84
CA LEU A 8 13.03 0.66 -6.20
C LEU A 8 12.95 -0.54 -5.24
N LYS A 9 14.09 -1.10 -4.88
CA LYS A 9 14.19 -2.24 -3.96
C LYS A 9 13.66 -1.91 -2.57
N GLU A 10 14.02 -0.76 -2.00
CA GLU A 10 13.54 -0.32 -0.69
C GLU A 10 12.04 -0.03 -0.70
N LEU A 11 11.55 0.57 -1.79
CA LEU A 11 10.12 0.81 -2.01
C LEU A 11 9.34 -0.51 -2.01
N ILE A 12 9.74 -1.45 -2.87
CA ILE A 12 9.12 -2.77 -2.98
C ILE A 12 9.18 -3.52 -1.65
N SER A 13 10.33 -3.53 -0.98
CA SER A 13 10.49 -4.21 0.32
C SER A 13 9.52 -3.66 1.36
N SER A 14 9.33 -2.35 1.41
CA SER A 14 8.41 -1.69 2.34
C SER A 14 6.97 -2.13 2.13
N TYR A 15 6.51 -2.17 0.88
CA TYR A 15 5.15 -2.58 0.55
C TYR A 15 4.93 -4.09 0.67
N LEU A 16 5.93 -4.91 0.38
CA LEU A 16 5.87 -6.36 0.64
C LEU A 16 5.77 -6.66 2.14
N ASN A 17 6.49 -5.92 2.98
CA ASN A 17 6.36 -6.03 4.43
C ASN A 17 4.97 -5.62 4.90
N LEU A 18 4.41 -4.54 4.34
CA LEU A 18 3.04 -4.11 4.61
C LEU A 18 2.01 -5.21 4.26
N LEU A 19 2.15 -5.83 3.08
CA LEU A 19 1.31 -6.95 2.64
C LEU A 19 1.47 -8.19 3.54
N HIS A 20 2.70 -8.49 3.97
CA HIS A 20 2.95 -9.60 4.90
C HIS A 20 2.26 -9.36 6.23
N ASN A 21 2.43 -8.17 6.82
CA ASN A 21 1.83 -7.82 8.10
C ASN A 21 0.30 -7.85 8.02
N SER A 22 -0.31 -7.36 6.93
CA SER A 22 -1.77 -7.38 6.79
C SER A 22 -2.37 -8.78 6.83
N ARG A 23 -1.64 -9.82 6.39
CA ARG A 23 -2.12 -11.22 6.46
C ARG A 23 -2.29 -11.71 7.89
N GLN A 24 -1.51 -11.16 8.81
CA GLN A 24 -1.61 -11.47 10.23
C GLN A 24 -2.86 -10.82 10.83
N PHE A 25 -3.13 -9.56 10.49
CA PHE A 25 -4.15 -8.73 11.16
C PHE A 25 -5.51 -8.66 10.45
N LEU A 26 -5.61 -8.84 9.13
CA LEU A 26 -6.86 -8.71 8.37
C LEU A 26 -7.52 -10.05 8.09
N LYS A 27 -8.85 -10.09 7.97
CA LYS A 27 -9.61 -11.30 7.57
C LYS A 27 -9.11 -11.80 6.19
N ALA A 28 -9.19 -13.11 5.95
CA ALA A 28 -8.65 -13.73 4.73
C ALA A 28 -9.28 -13.19 3.43
N ASN A 29 -10.57 -12.83 3.47
CA ASN A 29 -11.29 -12.22 2.35
C ASN A 29 -11.11 -10.69 2.24
N CYS A 30 -10.41 -10.06 3.19
CA CYS A 30 -10.20 -8.61 3.26
C CYS A 30 -8.70 -8.23 3.17
N GLN A 31 -7.90 -9.07 2.50
CA GLN A 31 -6.48 -8.80 2.33
C GLN A 31 -6.24 -7.60 1.43
N MET A 32 -5.18 -6.85 1.71
CA MET A 32 -4.79 -5.74 0.84
C MET A 32 -4.29 -6.27 -0.49
N GLU A 33 -4.52 -5.49 -1.54
CA GLU A 33 -3.89 -5.67 -2.84
C GLU A 33 -2.96 -4.49 -3.09
N ILE A 34 -1.72 -4.80 -3.46
CA ILE A 34 -0.71 -3.79 -3.79
C ILE A 34 -0.34 -3.96 -5.24
N ILE A 35 -0.46 -2.89 -6.01
CA ILE A 35 -0.12 -2.84 -7.43
C ILE A 35 0.97 -1.81 -7.61
N LEU A 36 2.07 -2.21 -8.21
CA LEU A 36 3.13 -1.32 -8.66
C LEU A 36 2.94 -1.10 -10.16
N HIS A 37 2.71 0.16 -10.51
CA HIS A 37 2.73 0.69 -11.86
C HIS A 37 4.09 1.32 -12.10
N LEU A 38 4.75 0.96 -13.19
CA LEU A 38 6.01 1.54 -13.62
C LEU A 38 5.89 1.95 -15.08
N GLU A 39 6.29 3.18 -15.36
CA GLU A 39 6.43 3.74 -16.69
C GLU A 39 7.92 4.05 -16.87
N ASP A 40 8.56 3.39 -17.84
CA ASP A 40 9.95 3.62 -18.22
C ASP A 40 9.98 4.53 -19.45
N ASN A 41 10.25 5.81 -19.21
CA ASN A 41 10.29 6.82 -20.27
C ASN A 41 11.51 6.64 -21.20
N THR A 42 12.53 5.89 -20.76
CA THR A 42 13.75 5.67 -21.55
C THR A 42 13.49 4.67 -22.67
N ASN A 43 12.67 3.65 -22.39
CA ASN A 43 12.39 2.55 -23.31
C ASN A 43 10.94 2.52 -23.80
N ASP A 44 10.11 3.48 -23.43
CA ASP A 44 8.67 3.57 -23.77
C ASP A 44 7.90 2.29 -23.41
N HIS A 45 8.09 1.81 -22.18
CA HIS A 45 7.46 0.58 -21.69
C HIS A 45 6.74 0.79 -20.36
N GLU A 46 5.58 0.15 -20.22
CA GLU A 46 4.83 0.09 -18.98
C GLU A 46 4.84 -1.30 -18.36
N PHE A 47 5.02 -1.37 -17.05
CA PHE A 47 4.99 -2.60 -16.27
C PHE A 47 4.02 -2.46 -15.10
N ASN A 48 3.12 -3.45 -14.96
CA ASN A 48 2.18 -3.52 -13.86
C ASN A 48 2.38 -4.85 -13.13
N VAL A 49 2.82 -4.80 -11.88
CA VAL A 49 3.05 -6.01 -11.05
C VAL A 49 2.23 -5.95 -9.77
N ARG A 50 1.71 -7.10 -9.34
CA ARG A 50 0.80 -7.19 -8.19
C ARG A 50 1.34 -8.06 -7.07
N ASN A 51 1.13 -7.65 -5.82
CA ASN A 51 1.42 -8.40 -4.60
C ASN A 51 2.81 -9.07 -4.61
N GLU A 52 2.90 -10.40 -4.48
CA GLU A 52 4.18 -11.11 -4.46
C GLU A 52 5.00 -10.98 -5.76
N GLN A 53 4.35 -10.61 -6.87
CA GLN A 53 5.04 -10.34 -8.13
C GLN A 53 5.87 -9.05 -8.07
N LEU A 54 5.67 -8.18 -7.08
CA LEU A 54 6.53 -7.02 -6.86
C LEU A 54 8.01 -7.40 -6.76
N LYS A 55 8.33 -8.58 -6.21
CA LYS A 55 9.73 -9.08 -6.14
C LYS A 55 10.40 -9.19 -7.51
N LYS A 56 9.64 -9.43 -8.58
CA LYS A 56 10.18 -9.49 -9.94
C LYS A 56 10.62 -8.11 -10.43
N ALA A 57 9.96 -7.04 -9.96
CA ALA A 57 10.29 -5.68 -10.33
C ALA A 57 11.53 -5.14 -9.62
N GLU A 58 12.01 -5.77 -8.52
CA GLU A 58 13.22 -5.31 -7.81
C GLU A 58 14.49 -5.30 -8.69
N GLN A 59 14.50 -6.12 -9.73
CA GLN A 59 15.64 -6.25 -10.66
C GLN A 59 15.56 -5.27 -11.83
N LEU A 60 14.46 -4.55 -11.99
CA LEU A 60 14.29 -3.58 -13.08
C LEU A 60 15.17 -2.35 -12.82
N LEU A 61 15.91 -1.95 -13.85
CA LEU A 61 16.78 -0.78 -13.82
C LEU A 61 16.17 0.33 -14.66
N ILE A 62 15.23 1.07 -14.07
CA ILE A 62 14.60 2.24 -14.71
C ILE A 62 15.41 3.49 -14.36
N CYS A 63 15.89 4.20 -15.39
CA CYS A 63 16.69 5.40 -15.22
C CYS A 63 15.83 6.66 -15.06
N GLU A 64 14.81 6.81 -15.92
CA GLU A 64 13.88 7.93 -15.94
C GLU A 64 12.46 7.42 -16.17
N GLY A 65 11.48 7.98 -15.46
CA GLY A 65 10.11 7.48 -15.54
C GLY A 65 9.23 7.88 -14.38
N ILE A 66 8.09 7.20 -14.27
CA ILE A 66 7.13 7.36 -13.18
C ILE A 66 6.85 6.00 -12.56
N ALA A 67 6.83 5.96 -11.24
CA ALA A 67 6.33 4.81 -10.50
C ALA A 67 5.11 5.20 -9.71
N ALA A 68 4.16 4.31 -9.58
CA ALA A 68 3.07 4.49 -8.64
C ALA A 68 2.71 3.19 -7.93
N ILE A 69 2.44 3.31 -6.63
CA ILE A 69 1.95 2.23 -5.81
C ILE A 69 0.48 2.49 -5.51
N GLU A 70 -0.37 1.61 -5.99
CA GLU A 70 -1.78 1.52 -5.59
C GLU A 70 -1.90 0.50 -4.46
N VAL A 71 -2.53 0.91 -3.35
CA VAL A 71 -2.88 0.05 -2.21
C VAL A 71 -4.40 0.03 -2.09
N ILE A 72 -4.99 -1.15 -2.27
CA ILE A 72 -6.43 -1.38 -2.18
C ILE A 72 -6.72 -2.17 -0.91
N TYR A 73 -7.52 -1.60 0.00
CA TYR A 73 -7.92 -2.26 1.23
C TYR A 73 -9.23 -3.03 1.00
N ARG A 74 -9.14 -4.30 0.62
CA ARG A 74 -10.34 -5.10 0.28
C ARG A 74 -11.30 -5.22 1.46
N GLY A 75 -12.59 -5.12 1.18
CA GLY A 75 -13.63 -5.10 2.22
C GLY A 75 -13.89 -3.72 2.83
N THR A 76 -13.18 -2.69 2.36
CA THR A 76 -13.44 -1.28 2.69
C THR A 76 -13.62 -0.48 1.40
N GLN A 77 -13.93 0.81 1.55
CA GLN A 77 -13.96 1.74 0.43
C GLN A 77 -12.59 2.40 0.15
N LEU A 78 -11.54 2.04 0.90
CA LEU A 78 -10.25 2.73 0.87
C LEU A 78 -9.35 2.24 -0.27
N LYS A 79 -8.82 3.20 -1.03
CA LYS A 79 -7.68 3.00 -1.92
C LYS A 79 -6.69 4.15 -1.77
N ALA A 80 -5.41 3.85 -1.75
CA ALA A 80 -4.34 4.85 -1.73
C ALA A 80 -3.50 4.73 -2.98
N TYR A 81 -3.09 5.87 -3.54
CA TYR A 81 -2.22 5.95 -4.70
C TYR A 81 -1.04 6.85 -4.40
N HIS A 82 0.16 6.28 -4.43
CA HIS A 82 1.42 6.98 -4.12
C HIS A 82 2.25 7.03 -5.39
N ALA A 83 2.42 8.22 -5.96
CA ALA A 83 3.24 8.41 -7.15
C ALA A 83 4.65 8.89 -6.78
N PHE A 84 5.63 8.41 -7.53
CA PHE A 84 7.04 8.72 -7.42
C PHE A 84 7.58 9.07 -8.80
N GLU A 85 8.37 10.12 -8.88
CA GLU A 85 9.20 10.42 -10.04
C GLU A 85 10.50 9.61 -9.95
N ILE A 86 10.90 9.02 -11.08
CA ILE A 86 12.17 8.32 -11.20
C ILE A 86 13.12 9.24 -11.96
N SER A 87 14.21 9.65 -11.30
CA SER A 87 15.28 10.43 -11.92
C SER A 87 16.62 9.85 -11.52
N ASN A 88 17.47 9.49 -12.49
CA ASN A 88 18.77 8.88 -12.24
C ASN A 88 18.68 7.66 -11.29
N ARG A 89 17.70 6.77 -11.55
CA ARG A 89 17.41 5.55 -10.75
C ARG A 89 16.95 5.80 -9.30
N ARG A 90 16.69 7.06 -8.93
CA ARG A 90 16.20 7.45 -7.61
C ARG A 90 14.72 7.78 -7.66
N TYR A 91 13.98 7.31 -6.65
CA TYR A 91 12.55 7.50 -6.56
C TYR A 91 12.29 8.64 -5.58
N ARG A 92 11.64 9.68 -6.09
CA ARG A 92 11.26 10.88 -5.33
C ARG A 92 9.74 10.96 -5.23
N PRO A 93 9.15 11.13 -4.04
CA PRO A 93 7.71 11.28 -3.90
C PRO A 93 7.19 12.44 -4.75
N LYS A 94 6.17 12.19 -5.58
CA LYS A 94 5.55 13.18 -6.47
C LYS A 94 4.22 13.67 -5.91
N TYR A 95 3.28 12.74 -5.66
CA TYR A 95 2.00 13.06 -5.03
C TYR A 95 1.37 11.84 -4.36
N PHE A 96 0.42 12.11 -3.48
CA PHE A 96 -0.46 11.11 -2.87
C PHE A 96 -1.91 11.45 -3.24
N ILE A 97 -2.71 10.43 -3.56
CA ILE A 97 -4.16 10.56 -3.70
C ILE A 97 -4.81 9.43 -2.91
N GLY A 98 -5.69 9.79 -1.98
CA GLY A 98 -6.56 8.84 -1.30
C GLY A 98 -7.90 8.75 -2.02
N TRP A 99 -8.55 7.61 -1.90
CA TRP A 99 -9.92 7.40 -2.35
C TRP A 99 -10.75 6.78 -1.25
N MET A 100 -11.95 7.33 -1.06
CA MET A 100 -13.01 6.76 -0.25
C MET A 100 -14.21 6.51 -1.16
N GLY A 101 -14.36 5.27 -1.60
CA GLY A 101 -15.33 4.88 -2.60
C GLY A 101 -14.96 5.52 -3.94
N ASN A 102 -15.83 6.38 -4.46
CA ASN A 102 -15.61 7.10 -5.72
C ASN A 102 -15.08 8.53 -5.51
N HIS A 103 -14.81 8.94 -4.27
CA HIS A 103 -14.35 10.29 -3.96
C HIS A 103 -12.83 10.32 -3.75
N LYS A 104 -12.16 11.20 -4.50
CA LYS A 104 -10.77 11.56 -4.23
C LYS A 104 -10.70 12.40 -2.97
N VAL A 105 -9.78 12.07 -2.08
CA VAL A 105 -9.51 12.78 -0.83
C VAL A 105 -8.01 13.04 -0.69
N ASP A 106 -7.66 14.10 0.03
CA ASP A 106 -6.27 14.38 0.34
C ASP A 106 -5.69 13.39 1.37
N LYS A 107 -4.39 13.53 1.63
CA LYS A 107 -3.64 12.63 2.50
C LYS A 107 -4.13 12.67 3.95
N ASP A 108 -4.36 13.85 4.50
CA ASP A 108 -4.67 13.99 5.93
C ASP A 108 -6.08 13.48 6.21
N TYR A 109 -7.02 13.80 5.32
CA TYR A 109 -8.36 13.24 5.35
C TYR A 109 -8.34 11.72 5.22
N PHE A 110 -7.60 11.17 4.25
CA PHE A 110 -7.47 9.73 4.09
C PHE A 110 -6.93 9.06 5.36
N ILE A 111 -5.81 9.56 5.91
CA ILE A 111 -5.16 8.99 7.10
C ILE A 111 -6.11 8.99 8.31
N SER A 112 -6.90 10.06 8.51
CA SER A 112 -7.86 10.12 9.62
C SER A 112 -8.99 9.08 9.54
N HIS A 113 -9.24 8.50 8.36
CA HIS A 113 -10.29 7.50 8.13
C HIS A 113 -9.76 6.07 7.91
N ILE A 114 -8.44 5.89 7.81
CA ILE A 114 -7.83 4.56 7.66
C ILE A 114 -8.20 3.64 8.82
N GLU A 115 -7.98 4.09 10.05
CA GLU A 115 -8.11 3.24 11.24
C GLU A 115 -9.56 2.76 11.46
N PRO A 116 -10.60 3.62 11.42
CA PRO A 116 -11.98 3.20 11.56
C PRO A 116 -12.42 2.14 10.55
N GLU A 117 -12.01 2.26 9.29
CA GLU A 117 -12.34 1.31 8.22
C GLU A 117 -11.59 -0.01 8.39
N ILE A 118 -10.27 0.03 8.68
CA ILE A 118 -9.47 -1.18 8.88
C ILE A 118 -9.96 -2.00 10.07
N ARG A 119 -10.42 -1.36 11.15
CA ARG A 119 -10.97 -2.08 12.32
C ARG A 119 -12.14 -3.00 11.97
N GLN A 120 -12.95 -2.67 10.96
CA GLN A 120 -14.10 -3.48 10.52
C GLN A 120 -13.68 -4.79 9.84
N ILE A 121 -12.53 -4.76 9.16
CA ILE A 121 -11.98 -5.88 8.40
C ILE A 121 -10.85 -6.62 9.12
N ALA A 122 -10.40 -6.10 10.27
CA ALA A 122 -9.43 -6.77 11.13
C ALA A 122 -10.00 -8.11 11.64
N LYS A 123 -9.11 -9.09 11.83
CA LYS A 123 -9.46 -10.34 12.52
C LYS A 123 -9.85 -9.96 13.95
N PRO A 124 -10.91 -10.58 14.51
CA PRO A 124 -11.15 -10.47 15.95
C PRO A 124 -9.90 -10.97 16.69
N TYR A 125 -9.39 -10.17 17.63
CA TYR A 125 -8.29 -10.60 18.48
C TYR A 125 -8.75 -11.81 19.29
N VAL A 126 -8.19 -12.99 18.97
CA VAL A 126 -8.38 -14.19 19.79
C VAL A 126 -7.47 -14.04 21.01
N ASN A 127 -7.96 -13.25 21.99
CA ASN A 127 -7.66 -13.31 23.43
C ASN A 127 -8.25 -12.08 24.14
N SER A 128 -9.58 -12.00 24.16
CA SER A 128 -10.28 -11.36 25.27
C SER A 128 -11.13 -12.45 25.89
N VAL A 129 -10.63 -13.02 26.98
CA VAL A 129 -11.50 -13.75 27.89
C VAL A 129 -12.55 -12.75 28.34
N ILE A 130 -13.76 -12.86 27.81
CA ILE A 130 -14.93 -12.39 28.54
C ILE A 130 -15.01 -13.36 29.72
N PHE A 131 -14.41 -12.99 30.85
CA PHE A 131 -14.85 -13.58 32.12
C PHE A 131 -16.20 -12.94 32.40
N PRO A 132 -17.33 -13.67 32.31
CA PRO A 132 -18.59 -13.21 32.86
C PRO A 132 -18.50 -13.46 34.36
N GLY A 133 -17.75 -12.62 35.07
CA GLY A 133 -17.57 -12.72 36.52
C GLY A 133 -18.71 -12.12 37.33
N LEU A 134 -19.89 -11.87 36.74
CA LEU A 134 -21.07 -11.36 37.45
C LEU A 134 -22.36 -11.97 36.86
N PHE A 135 -22.47 -13.28 36.91
CA PHE A 135 -23.73 -13.90 37.29
C PHE A 135 -23.47 -14.56 38.64
N VAL A 136 -24.27 -14.19 39.64
CA VAL A 136 -24.27 -14.83 40.97
C VAL A 136 -24.45 -16.33 40.82
#